data_AF-A0A3C1Z3B3-F1
#
_entry.id   AF-A0A3C1Z3B3-F1
#
_cell.length_a   1.000
_cell.length_b   1.000
_cell.length_c   1.000
_cell.angle_alpha   90.00
_cell.angle_beta   90.00
_cell.angle_gamma   90.00
#
_symmetry.space_group_name_H-M   'P 1'
#
loop_
_entity.id
_entity.type
_entity.pdbx_description
1 polymer ?
#
loop_
_entity_poly.entity_id
_entity_poly.type
_entity_poly.pdbx_seq_one_letter_code
_entity_poly.pdbx_strand_id
1 'polypeptide(L)'
;MAQFTVNTHRFDPYKNFKFRVKWDGRYVAGVSKVGSLKRSTEVVEHREGGDPSTSRKSPGRTKFEAITLERGVTHDTAFEQWANKVWNFGSGLGAEVSLKDFRKDLIIELYNEAG
;
A
#
# COMPACT_ATOMS: atom_id res chain seq x y z
N MET A 1 28.16 6.85 2.58
CA MET A 1 27.04 7.82 2.66
C MET A 1 25.95 7.17 3.50
N ALA A 2 25.51 7.79 4.60
CA ALA A 2 24.58 7.17 5.55
C ALA A 2 23.16 7.12 4.95
N GLN A 3 22.60 5.91 4.81
CA GLN A 3 21.36 5.67 4.05
C GLN A 3 20.07 5.77 4.91
N PHE A 4 20.18 6.09 6.20
CA PHE A 4 19.02 6.27 7.09
C PHE A 4 19.25 7.44 8.05
N THR A 5 18.34 8.43 8.04
CA THR A 5 18.36 9.61 8.93
C THR A 5 17.72 9.36 10.31
N VAL A 6 17.12 8.17 10.52
CA VAL A 6 16.52 7.73 11.79
C VAL A 6 17.03 6.32 12.10
N ASN A 7 17.50 6.07 13.33
CA ASN A 7 18.05 4.79 13.82
C ASN A 7 19.36 4.34 13.15
N THR A 8 20.35 5.23 13.04
CA THR A 8 21.70 5.00 12.50
C THR A 8 22.53 3.93 13.22
N HIS A 9 22.14 3.50 14.42
CA HIS A 9 22.86 2.50 15.24
C HIS A 9 22.17 1.13 15.28
N ARG A 10 21.03 0.97 14.61
CA ARG A 10 20.27 -0.28 14.66
C ARG A 10 20.83 -1.26 13.62
N PHE A 11 21.41 -2.36 14.10
CA PHE A 11 21.92 -3.43 13.24
C PHE A 11 20.80 -4.37 12.77
N ASP A 12 19.85 -4.68 13.66
CA ASP A 12 18.75 -5.61 13.35
C ASP A 12 17.61 -4.92 12.57
N PRO A 13 17.03 -5.56 11.54
CA PRO A 13 15.91 -5.00 10.80
C PRO A 13 14.65 -4.83 11.67
N TYR A 14 13.70 -4.01 11.21
CA TYR A 14 12.38 -3.96 11.82
C TYR A 14 11.63 -5.27 11.61
N LYS A 15 10.91 -5.70 12.63
CA LYS A 15 10.06 -6.87 12.55
C LYS A 15 8.75 -6.48 11.85
N ASN A 16 8.17 -7.41 11.12
CA ASN A 16 7.00 -7.19 10.25
C ASN A 16 5.64 -7.08 10.97
N PHE A 17 5.60 -7.25 12.30
CA PHE A 17 4.34 -7.32 13.06
C PHE A 17 4.00 -6.06 13.85
N LYS A 18 4.94 -5.13 14.06
CA LYS A 18 4.68 -3.86 14.76
C LYS A 18 4.38 -2.76 13.76
N PHE A 19 3.12 -2.66 13.38
CA PHE A 19 2.65 -1.58 12.51
C PHE A 19 1.29 -1.07 12.96
N ARG A 20 0.95 0.15 12.53
CA ARG A 20 -0.39 0.72 12.63
C ARG A 20 -0.82 1.25 11.28
N VAL A 21 -2.11 1.14 11.00
CA VAL A 21 -2.73 1.70 9.79
C VAL A 21 -3.57 2.90 10.19
N LYS A 22 -3.43 3.98 9.41
CA LYS A 22 -4.11 5.25 9.63
C LYS A 22 -4.72 5.75 8.32
N TRP A 23 -5.94 6.26 8.39
CA TRP A 23 -6.59 7.01 7.32
C TRP A 23 -7.42 8.13 7.91
N ASP A 24 -7.63 9.22 7.17
CA ASP A 24 -8.35 10.42 7.64
C ASP A 24 -7.86 10.95 9.01
N GLY A 25 -6.58 10.80 9.31
CA GLY A 25 -6.02 11.20 10.60
C GLY A 25 -6.31 10.26 11.78
N ARG A 26 -7.06 9.17 11.59
CA ARG A 26 -7.45 8.21 12.64
C ARG A 26 -6.75 6.87 12.47
N TYR A 27 -6.28 6.31 13.59
CA TYR A 27 -5.76 4.94 13.61
C TYR A 27 -6.90 3.93 13.61
N VAL A 28 -6.71 2.87 12.86
CA VAL A 28 -7.70 1.81 12.73
C VAL A 28 -7.19 0.61 13.50
N ALA A 29 -8.00 0.18 14.46
CA ALA A 29 -7.63 -0.91 15.33
C ALA A 29 -7.74 -2.26 14.61
N GLY A 30 -6.95 -3.24 15.03
CA GLY A 30 -7.17 -4.65 14.66
C GLY A 30 -6.81 -5.04 13.22
N VAL A 31 -6.11 -4.20 12.45
CA VAL A 31 -5.48 -4.65 11.20
C VAL A 31 -4.36 -5.63 11.57
N SER A 32 -4.50 -6.89 11.17
CA SER A 32 -3.58 -7.98 11.51
C SER A 32 -2.52 -8.21 10.44
N LYS A 33 -2.81 -7.87 9.18
CA LYS A 33 -1.90 -8.08 8.06
C LYS A 33 -2.11 -7.04 6.97
N VAL A 34 -0.99 -6.62 6.39
CA VAL A 34 -0.94 -5.72 5.23
C VAL A 34 -0.10 -6.37 4.13
N GLY A 35 -0.62 -6.36 2.90
CA GLY A 35 0.09 -6.81 1.72
C GLY A 35 1.28 -5.91 1.36
N SER A 36 2.12 -6.38 0.43
CA SER A 36 3.30 -5.65 -0.01
C SER A 36 2.94 -4.36 -0.77
N LEU A 37 3.63 -3.26 -0.47
CA LEU A 37 3.61 -2.04 -1.27
C LEU A 37 4.51 -2.21 -2.49
N LYS A 38 4.00 -2.85 -3.54
CA LYS A 38 4.80 -3.18 -4.73
C LYS A 38 4.60 -2.18 -5.86
N ARG A 39 5.71 -1.61 -6.31
CA ARG A 39 5.82 -0.73 -7.47
C ARG A 39 6.78 -1.35 -8.47
N SER A 40 6.30 -1.58 -9.69
CA SER A 40 7.05 -2.24 -10.75
C SER A 40 7.14 -1.32 -11.96
N THR A 41 8.34 -1.06 -12.48
CA THR A 41 8.55 -0.27 -13.70
C THR A 41 8.95 -1.22 -14.83
N GLU A 42 8.21 -1.18 -15.92
CA GLU A 42 8.49 -2.01 -17.09
C GLU A 42 9.80 -1.58 -17.76
N VAL A 43 10.50 -2.53 -18.40
CA VAL A 43 11.71 -2.22 -19.17
C VAL A 43 11.37 -2.26 -20.64
N VAL A 44 11.61 -1.16 -21.34
CA VAL A 44 11.47 -1.05 -22.79
C VAL A 44 12.86 -1.23 -23.40
N GLU A 45 13.02 -2.25 -24.23
CA GLU A 45 14.27 -2.50 -24.94
C GLU A 45 14.24 -1.88 -26.34
N HIS A 46 15.27 -1.12 -26.67
CA HIS A 46 15.47 -0.54 -28.00
C HIS A 46 16.79 -1.05 -28.59
N ARG A 47 16.75 -1.55 -29.83
CA ARG A 47 17.94 -1.95 -30.59
C ARG A 47 18.13 -1.00 -31.76
N GLU A 48 19.37 -0.54 -31.92
CA GLU A 48 19.78 0.29 -33.04
C GLU A 48 20.53 -0.57 -34.06
N GLY A 49 20.30 -0.36 -35.35
CA GLY A 49 20.86 -1.22 -36.42
C GLY A 49 22.39 -1.20 -36.55
N GLY A 50 23.08 -0.28 -35.86
CA GLY A 50 24.54 -0.16 -35.86
C GLY A 50 25.26 -0.85 -34.69
N ASP A 51 24.53 -1.36 -33.68
CA ASP A 51 25.11 -2.07 -32.53
C ASP A 51 24.75 -3.58 -32.61
N PRO A 52 25.71 -4.46 -32.95
CA PRO A 52 25.44 -5.88 -33.16
C PRO A 52 25.08 -6.64 -31.88
N SER A 53 25.25 -6.06 -30.68
CA SER A 53 25.30 -6.86 -29.46
C SER A 53 24.61 -6.27 -28.23
N THR A 54 24.24 -4.98 -28.23
CA THR A 54 23.67 -4.35 -27.02
C THR A 54 22.28 -3.76 -27.26
N SER A 55 21.27 -4.22 -26.49
CA SER A 55 19.96 -3.55 -26.41
C SER A 55 20.01 -2.45 -25.35
N ARG A 56 19.51 -1.24 -25.68
CA ARG A 56 19.33 -0.16 -24.71
C ARG A 56 18.05 -0.42 -23.92
N LYS A 57 18.15 -0.34 -22.59
CA LYS A 57 17.02 -0.50 -21.67
C LYS A 57 16.57 0.87 -21.17
N SER A 58 15.31 1.21 -21.42
CA SER A 58 14.67 2.43 -20.94
C SER A 58 13.54 2.09 -19.96
N PRO A 59 13.33 2.90 -18.91
CA PRO A 59 12.18 2.72 -18.02
C PRO A 59 10.89 3.04 -18.78
N GLY A 60 9.96 2.09 -18.75
CA GLY A 60 8.62 2.20 -19.32
C GLY A 60 7.58 2.63 -18.29
N ARG A 61 6.35 2.10 -18.42
CA ARG A 61 5.23 2.44 -17.53
C ARG A 61 5.47 1.86 -16.13
N THR A 62 5.14 2.65 -15.11
CA THR A 62 5.13 2.19 -13.73
C THR A 62 3.73 1.70 -13.34
N LYS A 63 3.66 0.50 -12.76
CA LYS A 63 2.45 -0.14 -12.26
C LYS A 63 2.52 -0.25 -10.73
N PHE A 64 1.36 -0.11 -10.10
CA PHE A 64 1.17 -0.27 -8.65
C PHE A 64 0.26 -1.46 -8.42
N GLU A 65 0.71 -2.41 -7.60
CA GLU A 65 -0.08 -3.60 -7.28
C GLU A 65 -1.08 -3.30 -6.16
N ALA A 66 -2.17 -4.08 -6.13
CA ALA A 66 -3.20 -3.94 -5.10
C ALA A 66 -2.64 -4.34 -3.72
N ILE A 67 -3.01 -3.56 -2.71
CA ILE A 67 -2.65 -3.84 -1.31
C ILE A 67 -3.84 -4.55 -0.68
N THR A 68 -3.58 -5.64 0.03
CA THR A 68 -4.58 -6.32 0.84
C THR A 68 -4.45 -5.89 2.29
N LEU A 69 -5.58 -5.65 2.95
CA LEU A 69 -5.65 -5.39 4.39
C LEU A 69 -6.56 -6.45 5.00
N GLU A 70 -6.03 -7.18 5.98
CA GLU A 70 -6.80 -8.17 6.72
C GLU A 70 -7.00 -7.67 8.15
N ARG A 71 -8.21 -7.84 8.65
CA ARG A 71 -8.63 -7.41 9.98
C ARG A 71 -9.57 -8.45 10.58
N GLY A 72 -9.41 -8.72 11.87
CA GLY A 72 -10.38 -9.51 12.63
C GLY A 72 -11.65 -8.71 12.94
N VAL A 73 -12.76 -9.39 13.26
CA VAL A 73 -13.98 -8.72 13.70
C VAL A 73 -13.70 -7.98 15.01
N THR A 74 -14.01 -6.69 15.06
CA THR A 74 -13.80 -5.84 16.24
C THR A 74 -14.93 -4.82 16.36
N HIS A 75 -15.04 -4.14 17.50
CA HIS A 75 -16.06 -3.11 17.73
C HIS A 75 -15.86 -1.82 16.93
N ASP A 76 -14.68 -1.60 16.36
CA ASP A 76 -14.43 -0.44 15.50
C ASP A 76 -14.90 -0.73 14.07
N THR A 77 -15.98 -0.08 13.68
CA THR A 77 -16.67 -0.27 12.39
C THR A 77 -16.04 0.53 11.26
N ALA A 78 -14.97 1.31 11.49
CA ALA A 78 -14.40 2.21 10.47
C ALA A 78 -13.98 1.47 9.19
N PHE A 79 -13.35 0.30 9.34
CA PHE A 79 -12.92 -0.52 8.19
C PHE A 79 -14.13 -1.05 7.40
N GLU A 80 -15.13 -1.58 8.10
CA GLU A 80 -16.35 -2.12 7.50
C GLU A 80 -17.14 -1.02 6.78
N GLN A 81 -17.35 0.12 7.43
CA GLN A 81 -18.03 1.27 6.85
C GLN A 81 -17.33 1.76 5.58
N TRP A 82 -16.00 1.77 5.57
CA TRP A 82 -15.23 2.15 4.38
C TRP A 82 -15.35 1.10 3.27
N ALA A 83 -15.22 -0.19 3.59
CA ALA A 83 -15.41 -1.28 2.63
C ALA A 83 -16.81 -1.24 1.99
N ASN A 84 -17.84 -0.97 2.78
CA ASN A 84 -19.23 -0.86 2.33
C ASN A 84 -19.49 0.37 1.45
N LYS A 85 -18.60 1.38 1.41
CA LYS A 85 -18.74 2.50 0.45
C LYS A 85 -18.51 2.09 -0.99
N VAL A 86 -17.71 1.04 -1.21
CA VAL A 86 -17.44 0.51 -2.55
C VAL A 86 -18.57 -0.40 -3.01
N TRP A 87 -19.21 -1.11 -2.08
CA TRP A 87 -20.34 -1.98 -2.35
C TRP A 87 -21.23 -2.12 -1.12
N ASN A 88 -22.36 -1.40 -1.11
CA ASN A 88 -23.32 -1.48 -0.01
C ASN A 88 -24.44 -2.50 -0.32
N PHE A 89 -24.38 -3.65 0.34
CA PHE A 89 -25.38 -4.71 0.18
C PHE A 89 -26.75 -4.27 0.71
N GLY A 90 -27.78 -4.28 -0.14
CA GLY A 90 -29.17 -3.89 0.22
C GLY A 90 -29.53 -2.42 -0.03
N SER A 91 -28.67 -1.65 -0.69
CA SER A 91 -28.99 -0.30 -1.16
C SER A 91 -29.82 -0.34 -2.46
N GLY A 92 -30.64 0.68 -2.69
CA GLY A 92 -31.45 0.78 -3.93
C GLY A 92 -30.57 0.90 -5.17
N LEU A 93 -31.09 0.43 -6.32
CA LEU A 93 -30.41 0.47 -7.63
C LEU A 93 -29.79 1.86 -7.89
N GLY A 94 -28.49 1.90 -8.11
CA GLY A 94 -27.75 3.14 -8.38
C GLY A 94 -27.22 3.91 -7.15
N ALA A 95 -27.48 3.42 -5.93
CA ALA A 95 -26.92 3.95 -4.68
C ALA A 95 -25.87 3.03 -4.02
N GLU A 96 -25.43 1.99 -4.74
CA GLU A 96 -24.57 0.92 -4.22
C GLU A 96 -23.12 1.34 -3.99
N VAL A 97 -22.69 2.45 -4.62
CA VAL A 97 -21.30 2.93 -4.60
C VAL A 97 -21.24 4.42 -4.31
N SER A 98 -20.52 4.80 -3.26
CA SER A 98 -20.17 6.19 -3.00
C SER A 98 -18.90 6.56 -3.77
N LEU A 99 -19.05 6.86 -5.07
CA LEU A 99 -17.91 7.22 -5.95
C LEU A 99 -17.15 8.47 -5.50
N LYS A 100 -17.76 9.32 -4.67
CA LYS A 100 -17.15 10.55 -4.16
C LYS A 100 -16.12 10.29 -3.06
N ASP A 101 -16.44 9.39 -2.12
CA ASP A 101 -15.72 9.30 -0.83
C ASP A 101 -15.17 7.90 -0.51
N PHE A 102 -15.10 7.01 -1.50
CA PHE A 102 -14.54 5.67 -1.34
C PHE A 102 -13.01 5.63 -1.39
N ARG A 103 -12.36 6.61 -2.04
CA ARG A 103 -10.89 6.69 -2.09
C ARG A 103 -10.38 7.33 -0.81
N LYS A 104 -9.36 6.72 -0.20
CA LYS A 104 -8.72 7.21 1.02
C LYS A 104 -7.21 7.07 0.92
N ASP A 105 -6.52 8.04 1.51
CA ASP A 105 -5.08 7.95 1.73
C ASP A 105 -4.82 7.09 2.97
N LEU A 106 -3.97 6.09 2.79
CA LEU A 106 -3.60 5.09 3.79
C LEU A 106 -2.14 5.31 4.20
N ILE A 107 -1.89 5.43 5.50
CA ILE A 107 -0.56 5.51 6.08
C ILE A 107 -0.31 4.25 6.89
N ILE A 108 0.80 3.56 6.59
CA ILE A 108 1.27 2.40 7.35
C ILE A 108 2.51 2.85 8.12
N GLU A 109 2.38 2.94 9.43
CA GLU A 109 3.47 3.31 10.32
C GLU A 109 4.10 2.05 10.90
N LEU A 110 5.39 1.83 10.63
CA LEU A 110 6.16 0.75 11.25
C LEU A 110 6.77 1.26 12.55
N TYR A 111 6.64 0.47 13.61
CA TYR A 111 7.14 0.78 14.94
C TYR A 111 8.30 -0.14 15.32
N ASN A 112 9.17 0.36 16.21
CA ASN A 112 10.23 -0.43 16.81
C ASN A 112 9.66 -1.28 17.99
N GLU A 113 10.53 -1.96 18.72
CA GLU A 113 10.12 -2.84 19.83
C GLU A 113 9.57 -2.08 21.04
N ALA A 114 9.91 -0.80 21.21
CA ALA A 114 9.35 0.06 22.27
C ALA A 114 7.93 0.56 21.94
N GLY A 115 7.53 0.49 20.66
CA GLY A 115 6.19 0.80 20.19
C GLY A 115 5.97 2.26 19.83
#